data_AF-A0A7S3W9Z8-F1
#
_entry.id   AF-A0A7S3W9Z8-F1
#
_cell.length_a   1.000
_cell.length_b   1.000
_cell.length_c   1.000
_cell.angle_alpha   90.00
_cell.angle_beta   90.00
_cell.angle_gamma   90.00
#
_symmetry.space_group_name_H-M   'P 1'
#
loop_
_entity.id
_entity.type
_entity.pdbx_description
1 polymer ?
#
loop_
_entity_poly.entity_id
_entity_poly.type
_entity_poly.pdbx_seq_one_letter_code
_entity_poly.pdbx_strand_id
1 'polypeptide(L)'
;HGLPMELFDLERNVLAAFRTLQSGTNTGKVVVRIPKTAPTPPRGAHLLSGGTGGLGLVNGKWLGENGASSVVLASRSGNIGTAEGAKLKKIARCCFRLASCDGAETV
;
A
#
# COMPACT_ATOMS: atom_id res chain seq x y z
N HIS A 1 -11.43 -3.04 -33.02
CA HIS A 1 -10.09 -2.67 -32.51
C HIS A 1 -10.18 -1.31 -31.83
N GLY A 2 -9.50 -1.11 -30.69
CA GLY A 2 -9.59 0.16 -29.95
C GLY A 2 -8.91 1.32 -30.69
N LEU A 3 -9.38 2.55 -30.47
CA LEU A 3 -8.70 3.76 -30.93
C LEU A 3 -7.34 3.92 -30.22
N PRO A 4 -6.35 4.59 -30.84
CA PRO A 4 -5.11 4.97 -30.16
C PRO A 4 -5.42 5.75 -28.87
N MET A 5 -4.71 5.45 -27.79
CA MET A 5 -4.91 6.08 -26.49
C MET A 5 -3.63 6.71 -25.97
N GLU A 6 -3.72 7.96 -25.54
CA GLU A 6 -2.65 8.69 -24.87
C GLU A 6 -3.01 8.82 -23.39
N LEU A 7 -2.12 8.36 -22.51
CA LEU A 7 -2.42 8.16 -21.10
C LEU A 7 -1.66 9.15 -20.22
N PHE A 8 -2.40 9.79 -19.32
CA PHE A 8 -1.90 10.77 -18.35
C PHE A 8 -2.29 10.37 -16.92
N ASP A 9 -1.35 10.41 -15.98
CA ASP A 9 -1.67 10.17 -14.57
C ASP A 9 -2.33 11.40 -13.93
N LEU A 10 -3.42 11.17 -13.19
CA LEU A 10 -4.17 12.25 -12.53
C LEU A 10 -3.29 13.12 -11.62
N GLU A 11 -2.41 12.51 -10.84
CA GLU A 11 -1.63 13.19 -9.80
C GLU A 11 -0.49 14.04 -10.35
N ARG A 12 0.06 13.67 -11.52
CA ARG A 12 1.28 14.29 -12.07
C ARG A 12 1.03 15.10 -13.33
N ASN A 13 0.11 14.63 -14.18
CA ASN A 13 0.03 15.05 -15.58
C ASN A 13 -1.38 15.43 -16.04
N VAL A 14 -2.35 15.61 -15.12
CA VAL A 14 -3.73 15.96 -15.50
C VAL A 14 -3.83 17.26 -16.31
N LEU A 15 -3.05 18.28 -15.96
CA LEU A 15 -3.04 19.54 -16.72
C LEU A 15 -2.46 19.36 -18.12
N ALA A 16 -1.49 18.45 -18.30
CA ALA A 16 -0.95 18.12 -19.61
C ALA A 16 -2.02 17.41 -20.47
N ALA A 17 -2.82 16.52 -19.88
CA ALA A 17 -3.94 15.88 -20.56
C ALA A 17 -4.93 16.91 -21.13
N PHE A 18 -5.31 17.91 -20.33
CA PHE A 18 -6.20 18.98 -20.78
C PHE A 18 -5.56 19.86 -21.87
N ARG A 19 -4.26 20.15 -21.78
CA ARG A 19 -3.55 20.90 -22.84
C ARG A 19 -3.48 20.13 -24.15
N THR A 20 -3.21 18.82 -24.10
CA THR A 20 -3.22 17.94 -25.29
C THR A 20 -4.62 17.80 -25.89
N LEU A 21 -5.66 17.85 -25.06
CA LEU A 21 -7.03 17.91 -25.54
C LEU A 21 -7.33 19.26 -26.22
N GLN A 22 -6.91 20.37 -25.60
CA GLN A 22 -7.09 21.74 -26.10
C GLN A 22 -6.34 22.03 -27.40
N SER A 23 -5.17 21.42 -27.63
CA SER A 23 -4.41 21.63 -28.87
C SER A 23 -5.11 21.07 -30.10
N GLY A 24 -6.08 20.15 -29.93
CA GLY A 24 -6.81 19.52 -31.04
C GLY A 24 -5.95 18.57 -31.90
N THR A 25 -4.70 18.30 -31.50
CA THR A 25 -3.75 17.48 -32.27
C THR A 25 -3.77 16.00 -31.87
N ASN A 26 -4.57 15.62 -30.87
CA ASN A 26 -4.67 14.24 -30.43
C ASN A 26 -5.43 13.38 -31.46
N THR A 27 -4.94 12.17 -31.70
CA THR A 27 -5.62 11.16 -32.52
C THR A 27 -6.12 10.05 -31.60
N GLY A 28 -7.44 9.87 -31.50
CA GLY A 28 -8.03 8.84 -30.66
C GLY A 28 -8.51 9.36 -29.30
N LYS A 29 -8.09 8.74 -28.20
CA LYS A 29 -8.58 9.05 -26.85
C LYS A 29 -7.47 9.59 -25.95
N VAL A 30 -7.68 10.78 -25.38
CA VAL A 30 -6.92 11.28 -24.22
C VAL A 30 -7.52 10.65 -22.96
N VAL A 31 -6.72 9.89 -22.21
CA VAL A 31 -7.18 9.10 -21.06
C VAL A 31 -6.45 9.57 -19.81
N VAL A 32 -7.19 9.97 -18.79
CA VAL A 32 -6.63 10.24 -17.46
C VAL A 32 -6.77 9.00 -16.59
N ARG A 33 -5.63 8.44 -16.16
CA ARG A 33 -5.58 7.37 -15.18
C ARG A 33 -5.87 7.95 -13.80
N ILE A 34 -7.04 7.62 -13.28
CA ILE A 34 -7.37 7.87 -11.88
C ILE A 34 -6.64 6.81 -11.05
N PRO A 35 -5.81 7.18 -10.06
CA PRO A 35 -5.19 6.21 -9.17
C PRO A 35 -6.29 5.36 -8.56
N LYS A 36 -6.07 4.05 -8.46
CA LYS A 36 -6.96 3.18 -7.69
C LYS A 36 -6.81 3.57 -6.22
N THR A 37 -7.60 4.53 -5.77
CA THR A 37 -7.93 4.65 -4.35
C THR A 37 -8.77 3.42 -4.05
N ALA A 38 -8.19 2.41 -3.40
CA ALA A 38 -8.96 1.25 -2.99
C ALA A 38 -10.11 1.78 -2.10
N PRO A 39 -11.39 1.73 -2.54
CA PRO A 39 -12.51 2.31 -1.78
C PRO A 39 -12.71 1.56 -0.46
N THR A 40 -12.15 0.37 -0.40
CA THR A 40 -12.09 -0.52 0.75
C THR A 40 -10.63 -0.85 1.01
N PRO A 41 -10.17 -0.85 2.27
CA PRO A 41 -8.89 -1.42 2.62
C PRO A 41 -8.77 -2.81 1.97
N PRO A 42 -7.62 -3.17 1.38
CA PRO A 42 -7.47 -4.47 0.75
C PRO A 42 -7.89 -5.55 1.75
N ARG A 43 -8.90 -6.34 1.35
CA ARG A 43 -9.40 -7.45 2.17
C ARG A 43 -8.29 -8.48 2.27
N GLY A 44 -7.69 -8.64 3.44
CA GLY A 44 -6.63 -9.61 3.66
C GLY A 44 -5.61 -9.18 4.72
N ALA A 45 -4.51 -9.93 4.78
CA ALA A 45 -3.39 -9.64 5.65
C ALA A 45 -2.44 -8.62 5.01
N HIS A 46 -1.96 -7.67 5.82
CA HIS A 46 -0.96 -6.69 5.41
C HIS A 46 0.42 -7.17 5.85
N LEU A 47 1.35 -7.33 4.91
CA LEU A 47 2.73 -7.75 5.22
C LEU A 47 3.64 -6.53 5.33
N LEU A 48 4.38 -6.42 6.44
CA LEU A 48 5.40 -5.41 6.67
C LEU A 48 6.78 -6.08 6.73
N SER A 49 7.59 -5.90 5.69
CA SER A 49 9.02 -6.26 5.70
C SER A 49 9.80 -5.30 6.60
N GLY A 50 10.68 -5.83 7.45
CA GLY A 50 11.30 -5.05 8.53
C GLY A 50 10.28 -4.63 9.59
N GLY A 51 9.15 -5.33 9.70
CA GLY A 51 7.98 -4.94 10.51
C GLY A 51 8.25 -4.87 12.01
N THR A 52 9.32 -5.51 12.49
CA THR A 52 9.72 -5.47 13.90
C THR A 52 10.62 -4.29 14.26
N GLY A 53 11.07 -3.49 13.28
CA GLY A 53 11.83 -2.26 13.51
C GLY A 53 10.94 -1.10 13.96
N GLY A 54 11.54 0.02 14.41
CA GLY A 54 10.79 1.16 14.95
C GLY A 54 9.70 1.71 14.01
N LEU A 55 10.03 1.95 12.74
CA LEU A 55 9.05 2.38 11.73
C LEU A 55 8.01 1.28 11.41
N GLY A 56 8.45 0.03 11.35
CA GLY A 56 7.56 -1.11 11.10
C GLY A 56 6.50 -1.28 12.18
N LEU A 57 6.87 -1.12 13.45
CA LEU A 57 5.97 -1.17 14.59
C LEU A 57 4.96 -0.01 14.59
N VAL A 58 5.44 1.21 14.31
CA VAL A 58 4.56 2.39 14.20
C VAL A 58 3.57 2.22 13.06
N ASN A 59 4.02 1.76 11.89
CA ASN A 59 3.16 1.52 10.74
C ASN A 59 2.18 0.36 10.98
N GLY A 60 2.63 -0.74 11.61
CA GLY A 60 1.77 -1.86 11.96
C GLY A 60 0.68 -1.46 12.94
N LYS A 61 1.03 -0.68 13.96
CA LYS A 61 0.07 -0.09 14.90
C LYS A 61 -0.95 0.79 14.15
N TRP A 62 -0.48 1.70 13.31
CA TRP A 62 -1.33 2.57 12.52
C TRP A 62 -2.27 1.78 11.60
N LEU A 63 -1.79 0.72 10.93
CA LEU A 63 -2.65 -0.14 10.10
C LEU A 63 -3.77 -0.79 10.93
N GLY A 64 -3.45 -1.32 12.11
CA GLY A 64 -4.45 -1.90 13.00
C GLY A 64 -5.48 -0.88 13.50
N GLU A 65 -5.05 0.35 13.82
CA GLU A 65 -5.93 1.46 14.21
C GLU A 65 -6.83 1.93 13.06
N ASN A 66 -6.34 1.85 11.81
CA ASN A 66 -7.06 2.25 10.59
C ASN A 66 -7.88 1.12 9.96
N GLY A 67 -8.10 0.02 10.68
CA GLY A 67 -9.06 -1.02 10.30
C GLY A 67 -8.48 -2.22 9.55
N ALA A 68 -7.16 -2.40 9.52
CA ALA A 68 -6.59 -3.67 9.11
C ALA A 68 -7.03 -4.78 10.07
N SER A 69 -7.52 -5.89 9.53
CA SER A 69 -7.93 -7.06 10.33
C SER A 69 -6.75 -7.98 10.68
N SER A 70 -5.70 -7.95 9.87
CA SER A 70 -4.50 -8.78 10.05
C SER A 70 -3.26 -8.06 9.54
N VAL A 71 -2.21 -8.05 10.36
CA VAL A 71 -0.89 -7.50 10.04
C VAL A 71 0.18 -8.54 10.37
N VAL A 72 1.04 -8.82 9.39
CA VAL A 72 2.22 -9.69 9.54
C VAL A 72 3.46 -8.81 9.59
N LEU A 73 4.17 -8.85 10.71
CA LEU A 73 5.45 -8.18 10.90
C LEU A 73 6.56 -9.17 10.57
N ALA A 74 7.12 -9.06 9.37
CA ALA A 74 8.21 -9.90 8.91
C ALA A 74 9.56 -9.24 9.15
N SER A 75 10.50 -9.97 9.74
CA SER A 75 11.89 -9.54 9.91
C SER A 75 12.79 -10.75 10.08
N ARG A 76 14.12 -10.57 9.97
CA ARG A 76 15.06 -11.68 10.19
C ARG A 76 14.96 -12.28 11.59
N SER A 77 14.77 -11.45 12.61
CA SER A 77 14.69 -11.92 14.00
C SER A 77 13.32 -12.52 14.36
N GLY A 78 12.25 -12.14 13.64
CA GLY A 78 10.89 -12.59 13.91
C GLY A 78 10.38 -12.26 15.32
N ASN A 79 10.99 -11.32 16.02
CA ASN A 79 10.71 -11.00 17.41
C ASN A 79 10.56 -9.49 17.66
N ILE A 80 9.86 -9.14 18.73
CA ILE A 80 9.70 -7.77 19.22
C ILE A 80 9.80 -7.78 20.75
N GLY A 81 10.15 -6.63 21.34
CA GLY A 81 10.16 -6.49 22.80
C GLY A 81 8.77 -6.73 23.41
N THR A 82 8.74 -7.29 24.62
CA THR A 82 7.50 -7.64 25.34
C THR A 82 6.55 -6.44 25.51
N ALA A 83 7.11 -5.25 25.79
CA ALA A 83 6.36 -4.01 25.92
C ALA A 83 5.67 -3.60 24.59
N GLU A 84 6.38 -3.73 23.46
CA GLU A 84 5.82 -3.40 22.14
C GLU A 84 4.74 -4.41 21.73
N GLY A 85 4.97 -5.69 22.00
CA GLY A 85 3.95 -6.72 21.76
C GLY A 85 2.69 -6.51 22.59
N ALA A 86 2.81 -6.06 23.84
CA ALA A 86 1.67 -5.72 24.68
C ALA A 86 0.88 -4.52 24.13
N LYS A 87 1.54 -3.53 23.53
CA LYS A 87 0.87 -2.38 22.89
C LYS A 87 0.05 -2.82 21.68
N LEU A 88 0.61 -3.67 20.81
CA LEU A 88 -0.10 -4.16 19.62
C LEU A 88 -1.31 -5.03 19.99
N LYS A 89 -1.21 -5.87 21.04
CA LYS A 89 -2.32 -6.70 21.53
C LYS A 89 -3.54 -5.89 22.03
N LYS A 90 -3.37 -4.61 22.37
CA LYS A 90 -4.50 -3.74 22.79
C LYS A 90 -5.43 -3.39 21.63
N ILE A 91 -4.99 -3.55 20.38
CA ILE A 91 -5.80 -3.26 19.19
C ILE A 91 -6.63 -4.52 18.87
N ALA A 92 -7.79 -4.65 19.51
CA ALA A 92 -8.62 -5.84 19.46
C ALA A 92 -9.13 -6.22 18.05
N ARG A 93 -9.20 -5.25 17.13
CA ARG A 93 -9.72 -5.45 15.77
C ARG A 93 -8.67 -5.93 14.76
N CYS A 94 -7.41 -6.09 15.18
CA CYS A 94 -6.29 -6.47 14.32
C CYS A 94 -5.49 -7.65 14.91
N CYS A 95 -5.34 -8.73 14.15
CA CYS A 95 -4.45 -9.82 14.48
C CYS A 95 -3.02 -9.48 14.05
N PHE A 96 -2.10 -9.39 15.01
CA PHE A 96 -0.66 -9.21 14.73
C PHE A 96 0.07 -10.55 14.78
N ARG A 97 0.78 -10.88 13.70
CA ARG A 97 1.62 -12.07 13.60
C ARG A 97 3.07 -11.67 13.35
N LEU A 98 3.99 -12.33 14.02
CA LEU A 98 5.42 -12.18 13.75
C LEU A 98 5.85 -13.30 12.80
N ALA A 99 6.73 -12.98 11.86
CA ALA A 99 7.35 -13.95 10.97
C ALA A 99 8.85 -13.71 10.92
N SER A 100 9.65 -14.73 11.24
CA SER A 100 11.07 -14.75 10.90
C SER A 100 11.21 -15.01 9.40
N CYS A 101 11.76 -14.06 8.66
CA CYS A 101 11.92 -14.16 7.21
C CYS A 101 13.13 -13.34 6.75
N ASP A 102 13.95 -13.92 5.89
CA ASP A 102 14.89 -13.18 5.05
C ASP A 102 14.23 -12.91 3.68
N GLY A 103 13.93 -11.65 3.40
CA GLY A 103 13.27 -11.26 2.15
C GLY A 103 14.15 -11.40 0.91
N ALA A 104 15.45 -11.68 1.09
CA ALA A 104 16.38 -11.95 -0.01
C ALA A 104 16.44 -13.44 -0.40
N GLU A 105 15.93 -14.34 0.45
CA GLU A 105 15.87 -15.76 0.12
C GLU A 105 14.67 -16.05 -0.78
N THR A 106 14.93 -16.76 -1.88
CA THR A 106 13.87 -17.23 -2.77
C THR A 106 13.36 -18.56 -2.23
N VAL A 107 12.05 -18.66 -1.98
CA VAL A 107 11.37 -19.91 -1.60
C VAL A 107 11.23 -20.82 -2.80
#